data_AF-A0A2N1DQC3-F1
#
_entry.id   AF-A0A2N1DQC3-F1
#
_cell.length_a   1.000
_cell.length_b   1.000
_cell.length_c   1.000
_cell.angle_alpha   90.00
_cell.angle_beta   90.00
_cell.angle_gamma   90.00
#
_symmetry.space_group_name_H-M   'P 1'
#
loop_
_entity.id
_entity.type
_entity.pdbx_description
1 polymer ?
#
loop_
_entity_poly.entity_id
_entity_poly.type
_entity_poly.pdbx_seq_one_letter_code
_entity_poly.pdbx_strand_id
1 'polypeptide(L)'
;MKSIKNVLLASAMVILSANVFAGAAVYGDYGVHHDSKVIKTQAVETKAAAYSLGLEKSNQLESESGSELSNDLALFLGSSKEKNSITLNDNTFITVQESLNAQGDMTYSALVNVTYSYSQAN
;
A
#
# COMPACT_ATOMS: atom_id res chain seq x y z
N MET A 1 45.73 -22.66 3.10
CA MET A 1 45.16 -21.30 3.20
C MET A 1 43.65 -21.43 3.31
N LYS A 2 43.08 -21.31 4.52
CA LYS A 2 41.62 -21.31 4.73
C LYS A 2 41.25 -19.93 5.24
N SER A 3 40.83 -19.04 4.34
CA SER A 3 40.23 -17.77 4.73
C SER A 3 38.73 -17.88 4.55
N ILE A 4 38.05 -17.66 5.67
CA ILE A 4 36.64 -17.79 5.94
C ILE A 4 35.83 -16.93 4.97
N LYS A 5 34.83 -17.54 4.34
CA LYS A 5 33.83 -16.85 3.53
C LYS A 5 32.95 -16.04 4.48
N ASN A 6 32.95 -14.72 4.34
CA ASN A 6 32.02 -13.84 5.06
C ASN A 6 30.59 -14.18 4.64
N VAL A 7 29.87 -14.91 5.49
CA VAL A 7 28.43 -15.12 5.35
C VAL A 7 27.74 -13.88 5.90
N LEU A 8 27.22 -13.04 5.00
CA LEU A 8 26.29 -11.96 5.35
C LEU A 8 24.99 -12.60 5.85
N LEU A 9 24.74 -12.51 7.15
CA LEU A 9 23.45 -12.82 7.74
C LEU A 9 22.46 -11.70 7.37
N ALA A 10 21.75 -11.88 6.26
CA ALA A 10 20.55 -11.10 5.98
C ALA A 10 19.43 -11.60 6.90
N SER A 11 19.26 -10.96 8.04
CA SER A 11 18.11 -11.18 8.93
C SER A 11 16.87 -10.62 8.26
N ALA A 12 16.10 -11.49 7.59
CA ALA A 12 14.79 -11.16 7.06
C ALA A 12 13.80 -11.02 8.23
N MET A 13 13.53 -9.79 8.67
CA MET A 13 12.34 -9.50 9.48
C MET A 13 11.13 -9.58 8.56
N VAL A 14 10.44 -10.72 8.60
CA VAL A 14 9.11 -10.85 8.00
C VAL A 14 8.16 -10.08 8.91
N ILE A 15 7.92 -8.80 8.60
CA ILE A 15 6.80 -8.07 9.20
C ILE A 15 5.56 -8.63 8.55
N LEU A 16 4.98 -9.66 9.17
CA LEU A 16 3.63 -10.09 8.88
C LEU A 16 2.72 -8.94 9.32
N SER A 17 2.24 -8.14 8.36
CA SER A 17 1.15 -7.20 8.60
C SER A 17 -0.09 -8.02 8.95
N ALA A 18 -0.24 -8.31 10.25
CA ALA A 18 -1.45 -8.92 10.78
C ALA A 18 -2.60 -7.93 10.56
N ASN A 19 -3.37 -8.15 9.50
CA ASN A 19 -4.64 -7.52 9.27
C ASN A 19 -5.62 -8.00 10.36
N VAL A 20 -5.58 -7.39 11.54
CA VAL A 20 -6.57 -7.61 12.60
C VAL A 20 -7.80 -6.78 12.23
N PHE A 21 -8.60 -7.27 11.28
CA PHE A 21 -9.91 -6.67 10.99
C PHE A 21 -10.98 -7.36 11.84
N ALA A 22 -11.33 -6.70 12.94
CA ALA A 22 -12.51 -7.05 13.71
C ALA A 22 -13.76 -6.63 12.91
N GLY A 23 -14.53 -7.64 12.49
CA GLY A 23 -15.96 -7.64 12.13
C GLY A 23 -16.57 -6.38 11.53
N ALA A 24 -17.08 -6.51 10.30
CA ALA A 24 -18.00 -5.53 9.71
C ALA A 24 -19.14 -5.20 10.67
N ALA A 25 -19.23 -3.95 11.11
CA ALA A 25 -20.41 -3.46 11.80
C ALA A 25 -21.54 -3.36 10.77
N VAL A 26 -22.54 -4.23 10.89
CA VAL A 26 -23.72 -4.22 10.01
C VAL A 26 -24.71 -3.18 10.55
N TYR A 27 -24.91 -2.09 9.80
CA TYR A 27 -25.96 -1.10 10.06
C TYR A 27 -26.96 -1.13 8.91
N GLY A 28 -28.01 -1.94 9.04
CA GLY A 28 -29.03 -2.12 7.99
C GLY A 28 -28.53 -2.92 6.79
N ASP A 29 -28.92 -2.53 5.58
CA ASP A 29 -28.61 -3.24 4.33
C ASP A 29 -27.15 -3.08 3.86
N TYR A 30 -26.33 -2.33 4.61
CA TYR A 30 -24.92 -2.07 4.29
C TYR A 30 -23.99 -2.56 5.42
N GLY A 31 -22.90 -3.23 5.03
CA GLY A 31 -21.78 -3.57 5.89
C GLY A 31 -20.60 -2.63 5.68
N VAL A 32 -19.90 -2.27 6.76
CA VAL A 32 -18.63 -1.52 6.68
C VAL A 32 -17.46 -2.51 6.60
N HIS A 33 -16.66 -2.38 5.55
CA HIS A 33 -15.46 -3.16 5.32
C HIS A 33 -14.22 -2.33 5.60
N HIS A 34 -13.18 -2.98 6.14
CA HIS A 34 -11.86 -2.40 6.33
C HIS A 34 -10.85 -3.30 5.62
N ASP A 35 -9.97 -2.70 4.84
CA ASP A 35 -8.96 -3.44 4.08
C ASP A 35 -7.67 -2.62 3.91
N SER A 36 -6.62 -3.25 3.38
CA SER A 36 -5.34 -2.64 3.13
C SER A 36 -4.85 -2.89 1.70
N LYS A 37 -4.09 -1.94 1.15
CA LYS A 37 -3.49 -2.06 -0.17
C LYS A 37 -2.08 -1.49 -0.18
N VAL A 38 -1.22 -2.12 -0.98
CA VAL A 38 0.12 -1.61 -1.26
C VAL A 38 0.15 -1.08 -2.69
N ILE A 39 0.43 0.22 -2.83
CA ILE A 39 0.57 0.87 -4.13
C ILE A 39 2.07 1.05 -4.40
N LYS A 40 2.55 0.40 -5.45
CA LYS A 40 3.96 0.46 -5.85
C LYS A 40 4.15 1.58 -6.88
N THR A 41 5.10 2.49 -6.63
CA THR A 41 5.49 3.52 -7.58
C THR A 41 6.41 2.96 -8.67
N GLN A 42 6.65 3.76 -9.72
CA GLN A 42 7.72 3.47 -10.67
C GLN A 42 9.08 3.32 -9.97
N ALA A 43 9.98 2.57 -10.60
CA ALA A 43 11.35 2.41 -10.15
C ALA A 43 12.20 3.65 -10.51
N VAL A 44 13.07 4.06 -9.59
CA VAL A 44 13.99 5.19 -9.74
C VAL A 44 15.39 4.80 -9.25
N GLU A 45 16.38 5.61 -9.60
CA GLU A 45 17.81 5.30 -9.37
C GLU A 45 18.25 5.49 -7.91
N THR A 46 17.49 6.23 -7.10
CA THR A 46 17.87 6.51 -5.71
C THR A 46 16.74 6.25 -4.73
N LYS A 47 17.13 5.80 -3.53
CA LYS A 47 16.20 5.58 -2.40
C LYS A 47 15.45 6.85 -2.00
N ALA A 48 16.14 8.00 -2.02
CA ALA A 48 15.54 9.29 -1.69
C ALA A 48 14.46 9.71 -2.71
N ALA A 49 14.71 9.52 -4.01
CA ALA A 49 13.72 9.77 -5.04
C ALA A 49 12.50 8.85 -4.88
N ALA A 50 12.70 7.58 -4.49
CA ALA A 50 11.61 6.66 -4.24
C ALA A 50 10.72 7.14 -3.08
N TYR A 51 11.31 7.57 -1.96
CA TYR A 51 10.54 8.15 -0.84
C TYR A 51 9.79 9.42 -1.25
N SER A 52 10.40 10.30 -2.05
CA SER A 52 9.72 11.50 -2.56
C SER A 52 8.50 11.16 -3.40
N LEU A 53 8.62 10.21 -4.32
CA LEU A 53 7.48 9.73 -5.12
C LEU A 53 6.42 9.03 -4.27
N GLY A 54 6.83 8.28 -3.25
CA GLY A 54 5.91 7.67 -2.30
C GLY A 54 5.11 8.71 -1.52
N LEU A 55 5.76 9.80 -1.09
CA LEU A 55 5.11 10.90 -0.38
C LEU A 55 4.14 11.66 -1.29
N GLU A 56 4.55 11.95 -2.52
CA GLU A 56 3.69 12.55 -3.53
C GLU A 56 2.44 11.69 -3.77
N LYS A 57 2.61 10.38 -3.95
CA LYS A 57 1.47 9.47 -4.14
C LYS A 57 0.58 9.38 -2.90
N SER A 58 1.15 9.39 -1.70
CA SER A 58 0.37 9.44 -0.45
C SER A 58 -0.50 10.69 -0.39
N ASN A 59 0.08 11.86 -0.63
CA ASN A 59 -0.63 13.14 -0.61
C ASN A 59 -1.72 13.20 -1.70
N GLN A 60 -1.45 12.62 -2.88
CA GLN A 60 -2.46 12.50 -3.93
C GLN A 60 -3.67 11.70 -3.43
N LEU A 61 -3.45 10.50 -2.88
CA LEU A 61 -4.53 9.63 -2.39
C LEU A 61 -5.31 10.31 -1.25
N GLU A 62 -4.65 11.03 -0.36
CA GLU A 62 -5.32 11.80 0.71
C GLU A 62 -6.20 12.94 0.18
N SER A 63 -5.91 13.45 -1.02
CA SER A 63 -6.69 14.51 -1.67
C SER A 63 -7.83 14.00 -2.55
N GLU A 64 -7.88 12.71 -2.83
CA GLU A 64 -8.87 12.08 -3.71
C GLU A 64 -10.24 11.94 -3.02
N SER A 65 -11.30 12.12 -3.81
CA SER A 65 -12.66 11.75 -3.40
C SER A 65 -12.80 10.23 -3.30
N GLY A 66 -13.83 9.76 -2.59
CA GLY A 66 -14.10 8.31 -2.49
C GLY A 66 -14.21 7.62 -3.86
N SER A 67 -14.82 8.27 -4.86
CA SER A 67 -14.91 7.68 -6.20
C SER A 67 -13.56 7.60 -6.93
N GLU A 68 -12.66 8.56 -6.69
CA GLU A 68 -11.29 8.53 -7.25
C GLU A 68 -10.48 7.44 -6.55
N LEU A 69 -10.56 7.38 -5.21
CA LEU A 69 -9.99 6.31 -4.41
C LEU A 69 -10.49 4.93 -4.85
N SER A 70 -11.76 4.77 -5.20
CA SER A 70 -12.28 3.50 -5.75
C SER A 70 -11.51 3.05 -6.99
N ASN A 71 -11.14 3.98 -7.86
CA ASN A 71 -10.44 3.67 -9.10
C ASN A 71 -8.97 3.39 -8.82
N ASP A 72 -8.31 4.23 -8.03
CA ASP A 72 -6.89 4.10 -7.68
C ASP A 72 -6.63 2.85 -6.83
N LEU A 73 -7.56 2.51 -5.94
CA LEU A 73 -7.57 1.27 -5.18
C LEU A 73 -8.14 0.09 -5.98
N ALA A 74 -8.57 0.29 -7.23
CA ALA A 74 -9.09 -0.74 -8.14
C ALA A 74 -10.18 -1.61 -7.49
N LEU A 75 -11.10 -0.99 -6.75
CA LEU A 75 -12.21 -1.67 -6.07
C LEU A 75 -13.38 -1.85 -7.04
N PHE A 76 -13.94 -3.06 -7.06
CA PHE A 76 -15.12 -3.38 -7.86
C PHE A 76 -16.41 -3.16 -7.05
N LEU A 77 -16.80 -1.90 -6.88
CA LEU A 77 -18.03 -1.51 -6.18
C LEU A 77 -19.16 -1.22 -7.18
N GLY A 78 -20.36 -1.72 -6.87
CA GLY A 78 -21.48 -1.77 -7.82
C GLY A 78 -22.24 -0.45 -7.97
N SER A 79 -22.30 0.36 -6.92
CA SER A 79 -23.06 1.61 -6.89
C SER A 79 -22.19 2.84 -6.65
N SER A 80 -22.64 4.01 -7.12
CA SER A 80 -21.98 5.28 -6.82
C SER A 80 -21.93 5.58 -5.33
N LYS A 81 -22.93 5.12 -4.55
CA LYS A 81 -22.95 5.31 -3.09
C LYS A 81 -21.81 4.56 -2.42
N GLU A 82 -21.57 3.31 -2.82
CA GLU A 82 -20.46 2.49 -2.29
C GLU A 82 -19.11 3.11 -2.68
N LYS A 83 -18.94 3.52 -3.94
CA LYS A 83 -17.72 4.20 -4.40
C LYS A 83 -17.42 5.46 -3.59
N ASN A 84 -18.41 6.32 -3.37
CA ASN A 84 -18.23 7.54 -2.60
C ASN A 84 -18.06 7.31 -1.09
N SER A 85 -18.27 6.09 -0.60
CA SER A 85 -18.09 5.76 0.83
C SER A 85 -16.66 5.44 1.21
N ILE A 86 -15.76 5.29 0.23
CA ILE A 86 -14.36 4.94 0.50
C ILE A 86 -13.67 6.10 1.22
N THR A 87 -13.00 5.78 2.32
CA THR A 87 -12.18 6.72 3.09
C THR A 87 -10.86 6.04 3.45
N LEU A 88 -9.73 6.75 3.27
CA LEU A 88 -8.45 6.29 3.81
C LEU A 88 -8.49 6.40 5.34
N ASN A 89 -8.04 5.35 6.03
CA ASN A 89 -7.87 5.44 7.47
C ASN A 89 -6.50 6.02 7.80
N ASP A 90 -6.37 6.58 9.00
CA ASP A 90 -5.09 7.04 9.53
C ASP A 90 -4.08 5.88 9.57
N ASN A 91 -2.79 6.20 9.39
CA ASN A 91 -1.63 5.28 9.31
C ASN A 91 -1.19 4.86 7.90
N THR A 92 -1.32 5.71 6.89
CA THR A 92 -0.54 5.51 5.65
C THR A 92 0.95 5.58 5.95
N PHE A 93 1.72 4.60 5.46
CA PHE A 93 3.17 4.60 5.61
C PHE A 93 3.88 4.13 4.35
N ILE A 94 5.08 4.67 4.14
CA ILE A 94 5.87 4.41 2.94
C ILE A 94 7.09 3.58 3.30
N THR A 95 7.29 2.50 2.54
CA THR A 95 8.54 1.73 2.55
C THR A 95 9.17 1.79 1.17
N VAL A 96 10.46 1.50 1.07
CA VAL A 96 11.15 1.42 -0.23
C VAL A 96 11.61 0.00 -0.47
N GLN A 97 11.24 -0.53 -1.63
CA GLN A 97 11.74 -1.80 -2.14
C GLN A 97 12.96 -1.54 -3.02
N GLU A 98 14.05 -2.22 -2.71
CA GLU A 98 15.27 -2.25 -3.52
C GLU A 98 15.17 -3.43 -4.50
N SER A 99 15.55 -3.20 -5.76
CA SER A 99 15.54 -4.22 -6.82
C SER A 99 16.73 -4.07 -7.76
N LEU A 100 17.16 -5.16 -8.36
CA LEU A 100 18.07 -5.15 -9.51
C LEU A 100 17.24 -5.26 -10.79
N ASN A 101 17.42 -4.34 -11.73
CA ASN A 101 16.80 -4.44 -13.05
C ASN A 101 17.52 -5.52 -13.90
N ALA A 102 17.01 -5.78 -15.12
CA ALA A 102 17.59 -6.77 -16.02
C ALA A 102 19.01 -6.40 -16.51
N GLN A 103 19.40 -5.14 -16.38
CA GLN A 103 20.71 -4.60 -16.74
C GLN A 103 21.74 -4.73 -15.59
N GLY A 104 21.28 -5.11 -14.40
CA GLY A 104 22.12 -5.22 -13.21
C GLY A 104 22.26 -3.91 -12.41
N ASP A 105 21.47 -2.89 -12.73
CA ASP A 105 21.46 -1.64 -11.98
C ASP A 105 20.51 -1.74 -10.78
N MET A 106 20.94 -1.17 -9.66
CA MET A 106 20.10 -1.04 -8.48
C MET A 106 19.03 0.03 -8.73
N THR A 107 17.80 -0.31 -8.37
CA THR A 107 16.60 0.51 -8.55
C THR A 107 15.76 0.46 -7.29
N TYR A 108 14.94 1.49 -7.10
CA TYR A 108 14.17 1.70 -5.88
C TYR A 108 12.74 2.06 -6.24
N SER A 109 11.75 1.41 -5.63
CA SER A 109 10.34 1.78 -5.75
C SER A 109 9.76 2.04 -4.37
N ALA A 110 8.95 3.09 -4.22
CA ALA A 110 8.14 3.24 -3.03
C ALA A 110 6.99 2.24 -3.04
N LEU A 111 6.69 1.71 -1.86
CA LEU A 111 5.51 0.94 -1.53
C LEU A 111 4.71 1.79 -0.53
N VAL A 112 3.64 2.40 -1.03
CA VAL A 112 2.69 3.19 -0.22
C VAL A 112 1.67 2.21 0.36
N ASN A 113 1.74 1.98 1.66
CA ASN A 113 0.85 1.08 2.38
C ASN A 113 -0.30 1.92 2.91
N VAL A 114 -1.50 1.68 2.39
CA VAL A 114 -2.72 2.37 2.81
C VAL A 114 -3.66 1.37 3.46
N THR A 115 -4.43 1.87 4.43
CA THR A 115 -5.63 1.17 4.90
C THR A 115 -6.82 2.05 4.59
N TYR A 116 -7.96 1.43 4.29
CA TYR A 116 -9.15 2.15 3.89
C TYR A 116 -10.39 1.44 4.43
N SER A 117 -11.50 2.16 4.46
CA SER A 117 -12.81 1.65 4.80
C SER A 117 -13.82 2.02 3.75
N TYR A 118 -14.83 1.18 3.54
CA TYR A 118 -15.93 1.44 2.61
C TYR A 118 -17.20 0.72 3.05
N SER A 119 -18.34 1.23 2.63
CA SER A 119 -19.65 0.58 2.81
C SER A 119 -20.03 -0.21 1.57
N GLN A 120 -20.53 -1.42 1.75
CA GLN A 120 -21.03 -2.29 0.68
C GLN A 120 -22.40 -2.84 1.06
N ALA A 121 -23.31 -2.93 0.09
CA ALA A 121 -24.58 -3.61 0.31
C ALA A 121 -24.33 -5.11 0.59
N ASN A 122 -25.07 -5.68 1.54
CA ASN A 122 -24.94 -7.09 1.93
C ASN A 122 -25.45 -8.05 0.87
#